data_AF-A0A3C0J148-F1
#
_entry.id   AF-A0A3C0J148-F1
#
_cell.length_a   1.000
_cell.length_b   1.000
_cell.length_c   1.000
_cell.angle_alpha   90.00
_cell.angle_beta   90.00
_cell.angle_gamma   90.00
#
_symmetry.space_group_name_H-M   'P 1'
#
loop_
_entity.id
_entity.type
_entity.pdbx_description
1 polymer ?
#
loop_
_entity_poly.entity_id
_entity_poly.type
_entity_poly.pdbx_seq_one_letter_code
_entity_poly.pdbx_strand_id
1 'polypeptide(L)'
;MEELCISACCNLPEENLKTIEAFAAAEESEVGRQVLEMILENHRLAAREQRPACQDTGLAVVFLELGQDVRIERGDLVAAINEGVRRGYEKGYLRKSVVSEPLFERKNTCDNTPAIIHTDIVPGSELKITLAPKGGGAENM
;
A
#
# COMPACT_ATOMS: atom_id res chain seq x y z
N MET A 1 -9.32 -5.42 3.60
CA MET A 1 -7.89 -5.73 3.35
C MET A 1 -7.58 -5.98 1.89
N GLU A 2 -8.16 -7.00 1.24
CA GLU A 2 -7.93 -7.29 -0.20
C GLU A 2 -8.10 -6.03 -1.07
N GLU A 3 -9.28 -5.42 -1.03
CA GLU A 3 -9.59 -4.18 -1.76
C GLU A 3 -8.68 -3.00 -1.36
N LEU A 4 -8.29 -2.94 -0.09
CA LEU A 4 -7.44 -1.87 0.43
C LEU A 4 -6.01 -1.96 -0.14
N CYS A 5 -5.45 -3.17 -0.25
CA CYS A 5 -4.16 -3.39 -0.91
C CYS A 5 -4.21 -2.98 -2.39
N ILE A 6 -5.26 -3.37 -3.11
CA ILE A 6 -5.41 -3.06 -4.54
C ILE A 6 -5.58 -1.55 -4.71
N SER A 7 -6.51 -0.94 -3.99
CA SER A 7 -6.81 0.48 -4.10
C SER A 7 -5.59 1.34 -3.74
N ALA A 8 -4.85 1.00 -2.68
CA ALA A 8 -3.68 1.78 -2.27
C ALA A 8 -2.54 1.76 -3.29
N CYS A 9 -2.44 0.71 -4.11
CA CYS A 9 -1.42 0.58 -5.16
C CYS A 9 -1.85 1.17 -6.52
N CYS A 10 -3.15 1.20 -6.80
CA CYS A 10 -3.69 1.61 -8.10
C CYS A 10 -4.26 3.03 -8.11
N ASN A 11 -4.77 3.51 -6.96
CA ASN A 11 -5.51 4.77 -6.87
C ASN A 11 -4.76 5.76 -5.97
N LEU A 12 -4.26 6.84 -6.57
CA LEU A 12 -3.76 7.97 -5.80
C LEU A 12 -4.95 8.87 -5.39
N PRO A 13 -5.00 9.39 -4.14
CA PRO A 13 -6.08 10.29 -3.74
C PRO A 13 -6.17 11.52 -4.64
N GLU A 14 -7.40 11.98 -4.90
CA GLU A 14 -7.65 13.09 -5.83
C GLU A 14 -6.93 14.38 -5.42
N GLU A 15 -6.81 14.64 -4.11
CA GLU A 15 -6.08 15.79 -3.58
C GLU A 15 -4.59 15.74 -3.97
N ASN A 16 -3.95 14.57 -3.88
CA ASN A 16 -2.57 14.40 -4.30
C ASN A 16 -2.42 14.60 -5.82
N LEU A 17 -3.35 14.11 -6.64
CA LEU A 17 -3.33 14.35 -8.09
C LEU A 17 -3.41 15.84 -8.41
N LYS A 18 -4.38 16.57 -7.80
CA LYS A 18 -4.52 18.02 -7.97
C LYS A 18 -3.28 18.79 -7.51
N THR A 19 -2.63 18.31 -6.45
CA THR A 19 -1.39 18.91 -5.95
C THR A 19 -0.26 18.75 -6.95
N ILE A 20 -0.08 17.56 -7.53
CA ILE A 20 0.95 17.32 -8.56
C ILE A 20 0.63 18.13 -9.83
N GLU A 21 -0.65 18.23 -10.23
CA GLU A 21 -1.08 19.08 -11.35
C GLU A 21 -0.73 20.55 -11.14
N ALA A 22 -0.99 21.08 -9.94
CA ALA A 22 -0.65 22.46 -9.60
C ALA A 22 0.87 22.70 -9.64
N PHE A 23 1.67 21.75 -9.14
CA PHE A 23 3.13 21.82 -9.22
C PHE A 23 3.64 21.75 -10.66
N ALA A 24 3.09 20.85 -11.49
CA ALA A 24 3.47 20.76 -12.90
C ALA A 24 3.20 22.07 -13.66
N ALA A 25 2.08 22.74 -13.35
CA ALA A 25 1.73 24.01 -13.97
C ALA A 25 2.64 25.18 -13.54
N ALA A 26 3.19 25.12 -12.32
CA ALA A 26 4.04 26.17 -11.75
C ALA A 26 5.55 25.89 -11.91
N GLU A 27 5.94 24.70 -12.37
CA GLU A 27 7.33 24.28 -12.48
C GLU A 27 8.09 25.04 -13.59
N GLU A 28 9.21 25.65 -13.22
CA GLU A 28 10.05 26.46 -14.12
C GLU A 28 10.96 25.57 -14.98
N SER A 29 11.42 24.43 -14.43
CA SER A 29 12.25 23.47 -15.13
C SER A 29 11.43 22.69 -16.16
N GLU A 30 11.79 22.81 -17.44
CA GLU A 30 11.13 22.04 -18.50
C GLU A 30 11.18 20.53 -18.23
N VAL A 31 12.34 20.02 -17.79
CA VAL A 31 12.52 18.62 -17.41
C VAL A 31 11.68 18.27 -16.19
N GLY A 32 11.64 19.15 -15.18
CA GLY A 32 10.83 18.94 -13.98
C GLY A 32 9.35 18.81 -14.30
N ARG A 33 8.83 19.71 -15.15
CA ARG A 33 7.44 19.67 -15.59
C ARG A 33 7.12 18.38 -16.34
N GLN A 34 7.97 17.96 -17.27
CA GLN A 34 7.80 16.70 -18.01
C GLN A 34 7.75 15.49 -17.07
N VAL A 35 8.59 15.46 -16.03
CA VAL A 35 8.57 14.38 -15.03
C VAL A 35 7.25 14.36 -14.25
N LEU A 36 6.75 15.51 -13.82
CA LEU A 36 5.48 15.60 -13.10
C LEU A 36 4.29 15.18 -13.99
N GLU A 37 4.31 15.57 -15.26
CA GLU A 37 3.31 15.15 -16.26
C GLU A 37 3.31 13.63 -16.47
N MET A 38 4.49 13.01 -16.58
CA MET A 38 4.62 11.55 -16.67
C MET A 38 4.10 10.84 -15.41
N ILE A 39 4.38 11.38 -14.22
CA ILE A 39 3.86 10.84 -12.96
C ILE A 39 2.33 10.88 -12.94
N LEU A 40 1.73 12.00 -13.35
CA LEU A 40 0.28 12.16 -13.45
C LEU A 40 -0.35 11.18 -14.44
N GLU A 41 0.23 11.07 -15.64
CA GLU A 41 -0.22 10.13 -16.66
C GLU A 41 -0.18 8.70 -16.13
N ASN A 42 0.93 8.30 -15.50
CA ASN A 42 1.09 6.98 -14.91
C ASN A 42 0.02 6.68 -13.84
N HIS A 43 -0.26 7.63 -12.93
CA HIS A 43 -1.31 7.43 -11.92
C HIS A 43 -2.72 7.38 -12.51
N ARG A 44 -3.02 8.18 -13.54
CA ARG A 44 -4.31 8.11 -14.25
C ARG A 44 -4.47 6.78 -15.00
N LEU A 45 -3.39 6.27 -15.60
CA LEU A 45 -3.37 4.97 -16.26
C LEU A 45 -3.56 3.84 -15.23
N ALA A 46 -2.84 3.88 -14.12
CA ALA A 46 -2.95 2.92 -13.02
C ALA A 46 -4.39 2.79 -12.51
N ALA A 47 -5.05 3.93 -12.27
CA ALA A 47 -6.44 3.97 -11.83
C ALA A 47 -7.42 3.46 -12.91
N ARG A 48 -7.20 3.78 -14.19
CA ARG A 48 -8.08 3.32 -15.27
C ARG A 48 -7.97 1.82 -15.53
N GLU A 49 -6.74 1.31 -15.60
CA GLU A 49 -6.46 -0.09 -15.94
C GLU A 49 -6.52 -1.01 -14.72
N GLN A 50 -6.71 -0.44 -13.51
CA GLN A 50 -6.61 -1.15 -12.23
C GLN A 50 -5.30 -1.95 -12.14
N ARG A 51 -4.20 -1.26 -12.45
CA ARG A 51 -2.81 -1.78 -12.41
C ARG A 51 -1.99 -0.94 -11.44
N PRO A 52 -0.98 -1.51 -10.74
CA PRO A 52 -0.19 -0.73 -9.79
C PRO A 52 0.59 0.38 -10.50
N ALA A 53 0.61 1.57 -9.89
CA ALA A 53 1.35 2.72 -10.41
C ALA A 53 2.87 2.55 -10.31
N CYS A 54 3.36 1.61 -9.50
CA CYS A 54 4.78 1.35 -9.33
C CYS A 54 5.05 -0.16 -9.40
N GLN A 55 6.18 -0.55 -10.00
CA GLN A 55 6.62 -1.94 -10.00
C GLN A 55 6.92 -2.47 -8.60
N ASP A 56 7.33 -1.58 -7.69
CA ASP A 56 7.45 -1.89 -6.28
C ASP A 56 6.16 -1.57 -5.55
N THR A 57 5.30 -2.57 -5.45
CA THR A 57 4.03 -2.49 -4.70
C THR A 57 4.21 -2.59 -3.18
N GLY A 58 5.46 -2.55 -2.71
CA GLY A 58 5.82 -2.36 -1.31
C GLY A 58 5.49 -3.52 -0.37
N LEU A 59 5.89 -3.32 0.88
CA LEU A 59 5.49 -4.13 2.02
C LEU A 59 4.13 -3.64 2.52
N ALA A 60 3.24 -4.57 2.89
CA ALA A 60 1.98 -4.21 3.52
C ALA A 60 2.24 -3.80 4.98
N VAL A 61 2.30 -2.50 5.25
CA VAL A 61 2.35 -1.95 6.61
C VAL A 61 0.93 -1.58 7.03
N VAL A 62 0.47 -2.16 8.12
CA VAL A 62 -0.90 -2.02 8.63
C VAL A 62 -0.85 -1.35 9.99
N PHE A 63 -1.58 -0.25 10.13
CA PHE A 63 -1.80 0.43 11.39
C PHE A 63 -3.23 0.15 11.85
N LEU A 64 -3.35 -0.48 13.01
CA LEU A 64 -4.61 -0.80 13.65
C LEU A 64 -4.82 0.16 14.82
N GLU A 65 -5.92 0.88 14.81
CA GLU A 65 -6.46 1.54 15.99
C GLU A 65 -7.61 0.65 16.47
N LEU A 66 -7.35 -0.15 17.50
CA LEU A 66 -8.28 -1.15 18.03
C LEU A 66 -8.94 -0.60 19.29
N GLY A 67 -10.24 -0.29 19.20
CA GLY A 67 -11.07 0.11 20.32
C GLY A 67 -11.06 -0.93 21.45
N GLN A 68 -10.93 -0.49 22.69
CA GLN A 68 -10.92 -1.34 23.89
C GLN A 68 -12.19 -2.18 24.03
N ASP A 69 -13.31 -1.71 23.49
CA ASP A 69 -14.59 -2.42 23.52
C ASP A 69 -14.81 -3.31 22.28
N VAL A 70 -13.87 -3.31 21.32
CA VAL A 70 -13.94 -4.18 20.13
C VAL A 70 -13.67 -5.62 20.54
N ARG A 71 -14.61 -6.50 20.19
CA ARG A 71 -14.43 -7.94 20.29
C ARG A 71 -14.32 -8.55 18.90
N ILE A 72 -13.15 -9.09 18.58
CA ILE A 72 -12.98 -9.90 17.38
C ILE A 72 -13.59 -11.28 17.66
N GLU A 73 -14.69 -11.57 16.97
CA GLU A 73 -15.34 -12.87 17.02
C GLU A 73 -14.91 -13.72 15.83
N ARG A 74 -14.80 -15.04 16.05
CA ARG A 74 -14.53 -16.04 15.00
C ARG A 74 -13.20 -15.84 14.25
N GLY A 75 -12.13 -16.28 14.90
CA GLY A 75 -10.82 -16.43 14.28
C GLY A 75 -9.77 -15.50 14.85
N ASP A 76 -8.67 -15.37 14.10
CA ASP A 76 -7.51 -14.59 14.48
C ASP A 76 -7.38 -13.35 13.57
N LEU A 77 -7.30 -12.16 14.18
CA LEU A 77 -7.26 -10.88 13.45
C LEU A 77 -6.02 -10.80 12.54
N VAL A 78 -4.87 -11.27 13.03
CA VAL A 78 -3.59 -11.22 12.30
C VAL A 78 -3.65 -12.16 11.09
N ALA A 79 -4.19 -13.37 11.25
CA ALA A 79 -4.41 -14.30 10.15
C ALA A 79 -5.38 -13.73 9.11
N ALA A 80 -6.48 -13.10 9.54
CA ALA A 80 -7.43 -12.45 8.65
C ALA A 80 -6.81 -11.28 7.86
N ILE A 81 -5.93 -10.48 8.50
CA ILE A 81 -5.18 -9.42 7.85
C ILE A 81 -4.25 -10.01 6.78
N ASN A 82 -3.43 -11.00 7.15
CA ASN A 82 -2.48 -11.63 6.22
C ASN A 82 -3.17 -12.32 5.04
N GLU A 83 -4.31 -12.98 5.27
CA GLU A 83 -5.11 -13.57 4.19
C GLU A 83 -5.71 -12.51 3.27
N GLY A 84 -6.12 -11.37 3.83
CA GLY A 84 -6.52 -10.20 3.05
C GLY A 84 -5.39 -9.64 2.17
N VAL A 85 -4.19 -9.54 2.73
CA VAL A 85 -2.99 -9.09 2.00
C VAL A 85 -2.64 -10.08 0.89
N ARG A 86 -2.54 -11.38 1.19
CA ARG A 86 -2.27 -12.44 0.21
C ARG A 86 -3.20 -12.34 -1.00
N ARG A 87 -4.52 -12.27 -0.75
CA ARG A 87 -5.51 -12.15 -1.83
C ARG A 87 -5.41 -10.83 -2.58
N GLY A 88 -5.15 -9.72 -1.89
CA GLY A 88 -4.96 -8.41 -2.51
C GLY A 88 -3.76 -8.41 -3.47
N TYR A 89 -2.64 -8.98 -3.06
CA TYR A 89 -1.45 -9.07 -3.90
C TYR A 89 -1.60 -10.05 -5.06
N GLU A 90 -2.33 -11.14 -4.87
CA GLU A 90 -2.63 -12.09 -5.94
C GLU A 90 -3.62 -11.51 -6.98
N LYS A 91 -4.80 -11.06 -6.55
CA LYS A 91 -5.87 -10.60 -7.44
C LYS A 91 -5.61 -9.23 -8.05
N GLY A 92 -4.86 -8.37 -7.34
CA GLY A 92 -4.45 -7.06 -7.83
C GLY A 92 -3.27 -7.09 -8.80
N TYR A 93 -2.73 -8.28 -9.12
CA TYR A 93 -1.50 -8.44 -9.89
C TYR A 93 -0.33 -7.63 -9.31
N LEU A 94 -0.24 -7.55 -7.98
CA LEU A 94 0.80 -6.80 -7.29
C LEU A 94 2.08 -7.64 -7.13
N ARG A 95 3.23 -6.99 -6.96
CA ARG A 95 4.51 -7.66 -6.81
C ARG A 95 4.72 -8.19 -5.39
N LYS A 96 5.02 -9.48 -5.28
CA LYS A 96 5.37 -10.16 -4.03
C LYS A 96 6.85 -9.97 -3.74
N SER A 97 7.17 -9.03 -2.87
CA SER A 97 8.51 -8.53 -2.58
C SER A 97 9.07 -9.01 -1.23
N VAL A 98 8.25 -9.63 -0.37
CA VAL A 98 8.70 -10.16 0.93
C VAL A 98 9.59 -11.38 0.77
N VAL A 99 10.67 -11.39 1.56
CA VAL A 99 11.63 -12.48 1.69
C VAL A 99 11.58 -13.03 3.11
N SER A 100 11.40 -14.34 3.26
CA SER A 100 11.23 -15.02 4.56
C SER A 100 12.50 -15.03 5.41
N GLU A 101 13.65 -15.25 4.77
CA GLU A 101 14.96 -15.29 5.42
C GLU A 101 15.89 -14.37 4.62
N PRO A 102 16.27 -13.19 5.14
CA PRO A 102 16.95 -12.17 4.35
C PRO A 102 18.48 -12.33 4.25
N LEU A 103 19.12 -13.14 5.10
CA LEU A 103 20.58 -13.17 5.22
C LEU A 103 21.24 -14.17 4.28
N PHE A 104 20.63 -15.33 4.07
CA PHE A 104 21.21 -16.46 3.37
C PHE A 104 20.37 -16.87 2.17
N GLU A 105 19.30 -17.64 2.38
CA GLU A 105 18.56 -18.29 1.28
C GLU A 105 17.73 -17.30 0.49
N ARG A 106 17.33 -16.17 1.10
CA ARG A 106 16.60 -15.08 0.44
C ARG A 106 15.35 -15.55 -0.29
N LYS A 107 14.67 -16.56 0.28
CA LYS A 107 13.49 -17.17 -0.31
C LYS A 107 12.28 -16.24 -0.23
N ASN A 108 11.74 -15.87 -1.38
CA ASN A 108 10.50 -15.10 -1.50
C ASN A 108 9.32 -15.88 -0.90
N THR A 109 8.40 -15.19 -0.23
CA THR A 109 7.20 -15.81 0.36
C THR A 109 6.11 -16.12 -0.67
N CYS A 110 6.25 -15.57 -1.88
CA CYS A 110 5.36 -15.75 -3.03
C CYS A 110 3.93 -15.21 -2.83
N ASP A 111 3.68 -14.49 -1.74
CA ASP A 111 2.37 -13.90 -1.41
C ASP A 111 2.44 -12.51 -0.75
N ASN A 112 3.64 -11.95 -0.61
CA ASN A 112 3.91 -10.68 0.06
C ASN A 112 3.52 -10.60 1.54
N THR A 113 3.35 -11.75 2.20
CA THR A 113 3.15 -11.85 3.64
C THR A 113 4.45 -12.29 4.34
N PRO A 114 4.62 -12.03 5.65
CA PRO A 114 3.68 -11.37 6.56
C PRO A 114 3.58 -9.85 6.34
N ALA A 115 2.40 -9.31 6.63
CA ALA A 115 2.24 -7.86 6.81
C ALA A 115 2.95 -7.40 8.09
N ILE A 116 3.46 -6.17 8.08
CA ILE A 116 3.95 -5.49 9.27
C ILE A 116 2.75 -4.85 9.96
N ILE A 117 2.44 -5.22 11.20
CA ILE A 117 1.23 -4.77 11.90
C ILE A 117 1.62 -3.99 13.14
N HIS A 118 1.27 -2.70 13.15
CA HIS A 118 1.33 -1.83 14.32
C HIS A 118 -0.08 -1.74 14.92
N THR A 119 -0.21 -1.92 16.22
CA THR A 119 -1.51 -1.91 16.91
C THR A 119 -1.48 -0.94 18.07
N ASP A 120 -2.35 0.07 18.02
CA ASP A 120 -2.65 0.98 19.11
C ASP A 120 -4.01 0.61 19.70
N ILE A 121 -4.05 0.45 21.03
CA ILE A 121 -5.28 0.23 21.78
C ILE A 121 -5.86 1.60 22.15
N VAL A 122 -7.08 1.89 21.67
CA VAL A 122 -7.74 3.20 21.83
C VAL A 122 -9.08 3.06 22.55
N PRO A 123 -9.62 4.10 23.20
CA PRO A 123 -10.96 4.04 23.79
C PRO A 123 -12.06 3.82 22.72
N GLY A 124 -13.16 3.17 23.11
CA GLY A 124 -14.35 3.00 22.27
C GLY A 124 -14.46 1.64 21.59
N SER A 125 -15.43 1.52 20.69
CA SER A 125 -15.88 0.26 20.10
C SER A 125 -15.62 0.16 18.59
N GLU A 126 -14.68 0.95 18.07
CA GLU A 126 -14.36 0.98 16.63
C GLU A 126 -13.01 0.31 16.34
N LEU A 127 -12.93 -0.33 15.18
CA LEU A 127 -11.68 -0.81 14.61
C LEU A 127 -11.40 0.03 13.36
N LYS A 128 -10.30 0.78 13.37
CA LYS A 128 -9.81 1.49 12.20
C LYS A 128 -8.54 0.83 11.69
N ILE A 129 -8.50 0.64 10.38
CA ILE A 129 -7.38 0.00 9.68
C ILE A 129 -6.86 0.96 8.63
N THR A 130 -5.59 1.33 8.75
CA THR A 130 -4.86 2.07 7.72
C THR A 130 -3.82 1.12 7.13
N LEU A 131 -3.71 1.08 5.80
CA LEU A 131 -2.67 0.32 5.11
C LEU A 131 -1.81 1.27 4.28
N ALA A 132 -0.50 1.12 4.43
CA ALA A 132 0.50 1.78 3.62
C ALA A 132 1.28 0.70 2.84
N PRO A 133 1.18 0.67 1.49
CA PRO A 133 2.02 -0.19 0.66
C PRO A 133 3.39 0.48 0.52
N LYS A 134 4.30 0.13 1.42
CA LYS A 134 5.51 0.91 1.60
C LYS A 134 6.66 0.36 0.76
N GLY A 135 7.02 1.10 -0.30
CA GLY A 135 8.07 0.73 -1.24
C GLY A 135 9.45 0.72 -0.59
N GLY A 136 10.25 -0.31 -0.88
CA GLY A 136 11.53 -0.53 -0.22
C GLY A 136 12.56 0.57 -0.50
N GLY A 137 12.50 1.22 -1.65
CA GLY A 137 13.36 2.37 -1.96
C GLY A 137 13.12 3.56 -1.01
N ALA A 138 11.86 3.83 -0.67
CA ALA A 138 11.50 4.92 0.23
C ALA A 138 11.65 4.58 1.72
N GLU A 139 11.80 3.30 2.07
CA GLU A 139 12.10 2.84 3.44
C GLU A 139 13.58 2.93 3.78
N ASN A 140 14.45 2.88 2.78
CA ASN A 140 15.90 2.89 2.96
C ASN A 140 16.50 4.29 3.05
N MET A 141 15.66 5.33 3.08
CA MET A 141 16.05 6.75 3.03
C MET A 141 15.65 7.49 4.31
#